data_AF-A0A8T5MJ55-F1
#
_entry.id   AF-A0A8T5MJ55-F1
#
_cell.length_a   1.000
_cell.length_b   1.000
_cell.length_c   1.000
_cell.angle_alpha   90.00
_cell.angle_beta   90.00
_cell.angle_gamma   90.00
#
_symmetry.space_group_name_H-M   'P 1'
#
loop_
_entity.id
_entity.type
_entity.pdbx_description
1 polymer ?
#
loop_
_entity_poly.entity_id
_entity_poly.type
_entity_poly.pdbx_seq_one_letter_code
_entity_poly.pdbx_strand_id
1 'polypeptide(L)' 'MYKCGNCGKQVETDKGVVRCPFCGYKILFKERSGNVTTIKGR' A
#
# COMPACT_ATOMS: atom_id res chain seq x y z
N MET A 1 2.28 6.27 3.21
CA MET A 1 2.88 5.69 2.00
C MET A 1 2.08 4.47 1.57
N TYR A 2 1.64 4.45 0.31
CA TYR A 2 0.84 3.36 -0.25
C TYR A 2 1.61 2.67 -1.37
N LYS A 3 1.56 1.35 -1.45
CA LYS A 3 2.17 0.59 -2.53
C LYS A 3 1.12 0.27 -3.59
N CYS A 4 1.40 0.61 -4.85
CA CYS A 4 0.52 0.20 -5.94
C CYS A 4 0.61 -1.32 -6.15
N GLY A 5 -0.54 -1.98 -6.24
CA GLY A 5 -0.62 -3.44 -6.42
C GLY A 5 -0.07 -3.97 -7.74
N ASN A 6 0.02 -3.12 -8.78
CA ASN A 6 0.41 -3.54 -10.12
C ASN A 6 1.88 -3.18 -10.44
N CYS A 7 2.27 -1.92 -10.24
CA CYS A 7 3.64 -1.48 -10.55
C CYS A 7 4.61 -1.59 -9.35
N GLY A 8 4.12 -1.91 -8.16
CA GLY A 8 4.95 -2.06 -6.95
C GLY A 8 5.60 -0.77 -6.45
N LYS A 9 5.40 0.37 -7.12
CA LYS A 9 5.93 1.67 -6.70
C LYS A 9 5.22 2.16 -5.44
N GLN A 10 5.99 2.79 -4.56
CA GLN A 10 5.46 3.53 -3.43
C GLN A 10 4.95 4.88 -3.95
N VAL A 11 3.73 5.21 -3.55
CA VAL A 11 3.04 6.44 -3.90
C VAL A 11 2.58 7.09 -2.60
N GLU A 12 2.88 8.37 -2.46
CA GLU A 12 2.31 9.21 -1.42
C GLU A 12 1.00 9.77 -1.98
N THR A 13 -0.10 9.09 -1.65
CA THR A 13 -1.45 9.59 -1.97
C THR A 13 -1.96 10.35 -0.75
N ASP A 14 -2.21 11.63 -0.93
CA ASP A 14 -3.04 12.43 -0.04
C ASP A 14 -4.52 12.11 -0.26
N LYS A 15 -5.26 12.08 0.85
CA LYS A 15 -6.62 11.57 1.02
C LYS A 15 -7.56 11.94 -0.15
N GLY A 16 -7.80 10.99 -1.07
CA GLY A 16 -8.87 11.11 -2.08
C GLY A 16 -8.55 10.49 -3.45
N VAL A 17 -7.28 10.43 -3.87
CA VAL A 17 -6.92 9.94 -5.21
C VAL A 17 -6.37 8.52 -5.13
N VAL A 18 -7.24 7.53 -5.36
CA VAL A 18 -6.88 6.09 -5.37
C VAL A 18 -6.17 5.67 -6.67
N ARG A 19 -5.84 6.60 -7.58
CA ARG A 19 -5.20 6.29 -8.86
C ARG A 19 -3.69 6.43 -8.74
N CYS A 20 -2.96 5.35 -9.04
CA CYS A 20 -1.51 5.41 -9.15
C CYS A 20 -1.10 6.31 -10.34
N PRO A 21 -0.25 7.33 -10.14
CA PRO A 21 0.17 8.24 -11.20
C PRO A 21 1.05 7.57 -12.28
N PHE A 22 1.58 6.38 -12.01
CA PHE A 22 2.48 5.68 -12.93
C PHE A 22 1.80 4.66 -13.84
N CYS A 23 0.67 4.08 -13.42
CA CYS A 23 0.02 2.99 -14.16
C CYS A 23 -1.51 3.10 -14.20
N GLY A 24 -2.10 4.16 -13.61
CA GLY A 24 -3.55 4.37 -13.58
C GLY A 24 -4.34 3.38 -12.71
N TYR A 25 -3.65 2.43 -12.05
CA TYR A 25 -4.28 1.39 -11.24
C TYR A 25 -4.96 1.98 -10.00
N LYS A 26 -6.17 1.48 -9.68
CA LYS A 26 -7.04 2.02 -8.61
C LYS A 26 -6.85 1.35 -7.24
N ILE A 27 -5.83 0.52 -7.07
CA ILE A 27 -5.63 -0.27 -5.85
C ILE A 27 -4.28 0.10 -5.22
N LEU A 28 -4.37 0.74 -4.06
CA LEU A 28 -3.26 1.20 -3.23
C LEU A 28 -3.29 0.40 -1.91
N PHE A 29 -2.23 -0.35 -1.62
CA PHE A 29 -2.07 -1.08 -0.37
C PHE A 29 -1.36 -0.21 0.66
N LYS A 30 -1.89 -0.12 1.88
CA LYS A 30 -1.17 0.53 2.98
C LYS A 30 0.04 -0.33 3.36
N GLU A 31 1.20 0.29 3.54
CA GLU A 31 2.36 -0.46 4.03
C GLU A 31 2.06 -1.07 5.40
N ARG A 32 2.53 -2.31 5.59
CA ARG A 32 2.43 -3.00 6.87
C ARG A 32 3.22 -2.18 7.88
N SER A 33 2.62 -1.84 9.01
CA SER A 33 3.37 -1.28 10.12
C SER A 33 4.46 -2.29 10.49
N GLY A 34 5.71 -1.85 10.62
CA GLY A 34 6.86 -2.70 10.95
C GLY A 34 6.79 -3.34 12.35
N ASN A 35 5.62 -3.32 12.98
CA ASN A 35 5.36 -3.95 14.26
C ASN A 35 5.35 -5.47 14.07
N VAL A 36 6.29 -6.14 14.72
CA VAL A 36 6.32 -7.59 14.82
C VAL A 36 5.20 -8.01 15.77
N THR A 37 4.11 -8.53 15.22
CA THR A 37 3.06 -9.16 16.01
C THR A 37 3.38 -10.63 16.23
N THR A 38 3.69 -11.02 17.46
CA THR A 38 3.87 -12.42 17.84
C THR A 38 2.51 -13.11 17.88
N ILE A 39 2.24 -13.96 16.89
CA ILE A 39 1.02 -14.76 16.81
C ILE A 39 1.33 -16.12 17.45
N LYS A 40 0.58 -16.51 18.50
CA LYS A 40 0.71 -17.86 19.09
C LYS A 40 0.04 -18.87 18.16
N GLY A 41 0.79 -19.83 17.65
CA GLY A 41 0.24 -21.00 16.97
C GLY A 41 -0.50 -21.89 17.96
N ARG A 42 -1.64 -22.45 17.56
CA ARG A 42 -2.33 -23.51 18.29
C ARG A 42 -1.63 -24.85 18.05
#